data_AF-A0AB37U8X5-F1
#
_entry.id   AF-A0AB37U8X5-F1
#
_cell.length_a   1.000
_cell.length_b   1.000
_cell.length_c   1.000
_cell.angle_alpha   90.00
_cell.angle_beta   90.00
_cell.angle_gamma   90.00
#
_symmetry.space_group_name_H-M   'P 1'
#
loop_
_entity.id
_entity.type
_entity.pdbx_description
1 polymer ?
#
loop_
_entity_poly.entity_id
_entity_poly.type
_entity_poly.pdbx_seq_one_letter_code
_entity_poly.pdbx_strand_id
1 'polypeptide(L)' 'MARVRDERTGKFCLVESEPISKKQIGVRLPLSMEEKLRQIAGKDMSAWVREAIAEKLEREQQASA' A
#
# COMPACT_ATOMS: atom_id res chain seq x y z
N MET A 1 21.73 4.82 -15.59
CA MET A 1 20.63 3.85 -15.42
C MET A 1 19.88 3.72 -16.74
N ALA A 2 19.94 2.56 -17.40
CA ALA A 2 19.27 2.35 -18.69
C ALA A 2 17.77 2.06 -18.48
N ARG A 3 16.92 2.55 -19.39
CA ARG A 3 15.48 2.30 -19.42
C ARG A 3 15.15 1.45 -20.63
N VAL A 4 14.40 0.37 -20.45
CA VAL A 4 13.96 -0.53 -21.54
C VAL A 4 12.48 -0.33 -21.78
N ARG A 5 12.08 -0.33 -23.05
CA ARG A 5 10.68 -0.22 -23.44
C ARG A 5 10.02 -1.58 -23.28
N ASP A 6 9.01 -1.65 -22.41
CA ASP A 6 8.13 -2.80 -22.28
C ASP A 6 7.22 -2.87 -23.51
N GLU A 7 7.37 -3.91 -24.32
CA GLU A 7 6.62 -4.08 -25.58
C GLU A 7 5.13 -4.40 -25.35
N ARG A 8 4.76 -4.83 -24.15
CA ARG A 8 3.40 -5.25 -23.80
C ARG A 8 2.57 -4.08 -23.27
N THR A 9 3.20 -3.16 -22.54
CA THR A 9 2.54 -1.97 -21.97
C THR A 9 2.91 -0.68 -22.71
N GLY A 10 3.92 -0.71 -23.58
CA GLY A 10 4.44 0.45 -24.30
C GLY A 10 5.22 1.44 -23.43
N LYS A 11 5.43 1.15 -22.14
CA LYS A 11 6.05 2.05 -21.15
C LYS A 11 7.54 1.77 -21.00
N PHE A 12 8.30 2.79 -20.62
CA PHE A 12 9.73 2.63 -20.31
C PHE A 12 9.88 2.22 -18.84
N CYS A 13 10.38 1.00 -18.61
CA CYS A 13 10.67 0.46 -17.29
C CYS A 13 12.18 0.46 -17.04
N LEU A 14 12.59 0.54 -15.77
CA LEU A 14 14.00 0.33 -15.40
C LEU A 14 14.32 -1.17 -15.52
N VAL A 15 15.54 -1.48 -15.97
CA VAL A 15 16.00 -2.84 -16.32
C VAL A 15 15.82 -3.86 -15.18
N GLU A 16 15.76 -3.41 -13.93
CA GLU A 16 15.74 -4.26 -12.72
C GLU A 16 14.46 -4.11 -11.89
N SER A 17 13.40 -3.51 -12.45
CA SER A 17 12.13 -3.41 -11.72
C SER A 17 11.33 -4.70 -11.87
N GLU A 18 11.26 -5.50 -10.80
CA GLU A 18 10.34 -6.63 -10.73
C GLU A 18 8.90 -6.15 -10.98
N PRO A 19 8.13 -6.85 -11.82
CA PRO A 19 6.75 -6.48 -12.11
C PRO A 19 5.90 -6.62 -10.85
N ILE A 20 5.25 -5.53 -10.45
CA ILE A 20 4.35 -5.51 -9.30
C ILE A 20 3.07 -6.25 -9.67
N SER A 21 2.74 -7.32 -8.94
CA SER A 21 1.56 -8.16 -9.20
C SER A 21 0.22 -7.45 -8.95
N LYS A 22 0.20 -6.37 -8.15
CA LYS A 22 -0.99 -5.57 -7.83
C LYS A 22 -0.66 -4.08 -7.86
N LYS A 23 -1.61 -3.27 -8.34
CA LYS A 23 -1.47 -1.82 -8.33
C LYS A 23 -1.29 -1.32 -6.89
N GLN A 24 -0.25 -0.54 -6.63
CA GLN A 24 -0.09 0.13 -5.35
C GLN A 24 -1.25 1.09 -5.11
N ILE A 25 -1.88 0.97 -3.94
CA ILE A 25 -2.93 1.88 -3.49
C ILE A 25 -2.25 2.95 -2.63
N GLY A 26 -2.32 4.20 -3.07
CA GLY A 26 -1.91 5.36 -2.29
C GLY A 26 -3.12 6.01 -1.65
N VAL A 27 -3.03 6.33 -0.36
CA VAL A 27 -4.06 7.06 0.37
C VAL A 27 -3.47 8.38 0.84
N ARG A 28 -4.22 9.48 0.71
CA ARG A 28 -3.83 10.77 1.26
C ARG A 28 -4.39 10.87 2.68
N LEU A 29 -3.52 11.26 3.60
CA LEU A 29 -3.87 11.41 5.01
C LEU A 29 -3.51 12.82 5.47
N PRO A 30 -4.27 13.40 6.41
CA PRO A 30 -3.82 14.59 7.12
C PRO A 30 -2.49 14.32 7.85
N LEU A 31 -1.62 15.33 7.93
CA LEU A 31 -0.30 15.22 8.57
C LEU A 31 -0.41 14.72 10.02
N SER A 32 -1.41 15.20 10.76
CA SER A 32 -1.66 14.78 12.14
C SER A 32 -2.00 13.30 12.28
N MET A 33 -2.58 12.69 11.25
CA MET A 33 -2.91 11.26 11.22
C MET A 33 -1.70 10.43 10.77
N GLU A 34 -0.94 10.90 9.79
CA GLU A 34 0.30 10.26 9.37
C GLU A 34 1.30 10.18 10.53
N GLU A 35 1.44 11.25 11.31
CA GLU A 35 2.36 11.28 12.45
C GLU A 35 1.97 10.26 13.51
N LYS A 36 0.67 10.16 13.84
CA LYS A 36 0.14 9.14 14.75
C LYS A 36 0.41 7.73 14.24
N LEU A 37 0.14 7.47 12.96
CA LEU A 37 0.39 6.16 12.35
C LEU A 37 1.87 5.80 12.38
N ARG A 38 2.76 6.77 12.15
CA ARG A 38 4.21 6.57 12.24
C ARG A 38 4.66 6.26 13.66
N GLN A 39 4.07 6.88 14.68
CA GLN A 39 4.37 6.58 16.08
C GLN A 39 3.93 5.16 16.49
N ILE A 40 2.78 4.70 15.97
CA ILE A 40 2.22 3.39 16.33
C ILE A 40 2.89 2.25 15.54
N ALA A 41 2.99 2.41 14.22
CA ALA A 41 3.40 1.33 13.32
C ALA A 41 4.89 1.39 12.93
N GLY A 42 5.57 2.50 13.22
CA GLY A 42 6.99 2.67 12.89
C GLY A 42 7.29 2.53 11.40
N LYS A 43 8.16 1.59 11.05
CA LYS A 43 8.61 1.35 9.66
C LYS A 43 7.60 0.56 8.82
N ASP A 44 6.78 -0.28 9.45
CA ASP A 44 5.86 -1.20 8.77
C ASP A 44 4.42 -0.67 8.74
N MET A 45 4.27 0.63 8.49
CA MET A 45 2.97 1.31 8.45
C MET A 45 1.96 0.67 7.48
N SER A 46 2.43 0.19 6.33
CA SER A 46 1.56 -0.41 5.31
C SER A 46 1.02 -1.79 5.71
N ALA A 47 1.79 -2.59 6.46
CA ALA A 47 1.35 -3.87 6.98
C ALA A 47 0.34 -3.65 8.13
N TRP A 48 0.70 -2.77 9.07
CA TRP A 48 -0.16 -2.42 10.20
C TRP A 48 -1.52 -1.90 9.77
N VAL A 49 -1.58 -1.00 8.77
CA VAL A 49 -2.85 -0.47 8.26
C VAL A 49 -3.71 -1.58 7.66
N ARG A 50 -3.12 -2.58 6.99
CA ARG A 50 -3.90 -3.70 6.42
C ARG A 50 -4.51 -4.57 7.51
N GLU A 51 -3.75 -4.86 8.56
CA GLU A 51 -4.24 -5.62 9.72
C GLU A 51 -5.35 -4.87 10.44
N ALA A 52 -5.17 -3.56 10.68
CA ALA A 52 -6.20 -2.73 11.31
C ALA A 52 -7.50 -2.65 10.50
N ILE A 53 -7.41 -2.64 9.16
CA ILE A 53 -8.58 -2.70 8.28
C ILE A 53 -9.26 -4.07 8.37
N ALA A 54 -8.49 -5.16 8.34
CA ALA A 54 -9.03 -6.52 8.45
C ALA A 54 -9.78 -6.72 9.78
N GLU A 55 -9.14 -6.37 10.91
CA GLU A 55 -9.73 -6.46 12.24
C GLU A 55 -11.04 -5.65 12.34
N LYS A 56 -11.06 -4.44 11.78
CA LYS A 56 -12.26 -3.60 11.79
C LYS A 56 -13.39 -4.23 10.97
N LEU A 57 -13.10 -4.74 9.79
CA LEU A 57 -14.10 -5.39 8.93
C LEU A 57 -14.67 -6.66 9.57
N GLU A 58 -13.83 -7.46 10.23
CA GLU A 58 -14.27 -8.64 10.97
C GLU A 58 -15.22 -8.27 12.12
N ARG A 59 -14.89 -7.21 12.88
CA ARG A 59 -15.76 -6.70 13.94
C ARG A 59 -17.08 -6.17 13.42
N GLU A 60 -17.07 -5.41 12.33
CA GLU A 60 -18.30 -4.89 11.71
C GLU A 60 -19.18 -6.03 11.18
N GLN A 61 -18.58 -7.08 10.61
CA GLN A 61 -19.30 -8.25 10.15
C GLN A 61 -19.95 -9.03 11.31
N GLN A 62 -19.26 -9.14 12.45
CA GLN A 62 -19.80 -9.78 13.66
C GLN A 62 -20.88 -8.93 14.35
N ALA A 63 -20.76 -7.61 14.33
CA ALA A 63 -21.74 -6.70 14.93
C ALA A 63 -23.01 -6.52 14.09
N SER A 64 -22.94 -6.87 12.80
CA SER A 64 -24.08 -6.82 11.86
C SER A 64 -24.82 -8.16 11.72
N ALA A 65 -24.41 -9.20 12.45
CA ALA A 65 -25.06 -10.52 12.51
C ALA A 65 -25.86 -10.68 13.82
#